data_AF-A0AAU2UEY7-F1
#
_entry.id   AF-A0AAU2UEY7-F1
#
_cell.length_a   1.000
_cell.length_b   1.000
_cell.length_c   1.000
_cell.angle_alpha   90.00
_cell.angle_beta   90.00
_cell.angle_gamma   90.00
#
_symmetry.space_group_name_H-M   'P 1'
#
loop_
_entity.id
_entity.type
_entity.pdbx_description
1 polymer ?
#
loop_
_entity_poly.entity_id
_entity_poly.type
_entity_poly.pdbx_seq_one_letter_code
_entity_poly.pdbx_strand_id
1 'polypeptide(L)'
;MLLAMYGDLQGKTTPGLWGRIACTWAVAFAGLHFYWALGGAWGLSVSAGPLAEERPGWFVAVGLWGVGMLCLVGGVLGRLLARPGLGGLAGRAVKALGWCVCAVLLMRGITVEVLLLTGTAGPEMDVSPEQRLWTLTLWNPWFLVGGLAFGLAARGFGRAESPSGAA
;
A
#
# COMPACT_ATOMS: atom_id res chain seq x y z
N MET A 1 -13.61 -17.08 31.03
CA MET A 1 -13.48 -17.92 29.82
C MET A 1 -13.43 -17.09 28.52
N LEU A 2 -14.37 -16.17 28.28
CA LEU A 2 -14.36 -15.27 27.11
C LEU A 2 -13.13 -14.34 27.02
N LEU A 3 -12.64 -13.81 28.14
CA LEU A 3 -11.41 -12.99 28.18
C LEU A 3 -10.13 -13.79 27.90
N ALA A 4 -10.11 -15.08 28.26
CA ALA A 4 -8.99 -15.97 27.97
C ALA A 4 -8.97 -16.38 26.49
N MET A 5 -10.15 -16.60 25.87
CA MET A 5 -10.26 -16.83 24.42
C MET A 5 -9.90 -15.58 23.59
N TYR A 6 -10.23 -14.38 24.07
CA TYR A 6 -9.81 -13.13 23.41
C TYR A 6 -8.29 -12.93 23.48
N GLY A 7 -7.67 -13.28 24.62
CA GLY A 7 -6.21 -13.31 24.77
C GLY A 7 -5.52 -14.36 23.90
N ASP A 8 -6.14 -15.53 23.71
CA ASP A 8 -5.59 -16.63 22.91
C ASP A 8 -5.68 -16.37 21.38
N LEU A 9 -6.64 -15.56 20.94
CA LEU A 9 -6.69 -15.02 19.57
C LEU A 9 -5.70 -13.87 19.35
N GLN A 10 -5.44 -13.04 20.36
CA GLN A 10 -4.39 -12.03 20.31
C GLN A 10 -2.98 -12.63 20.29
N GLY A 11 -2.78 -13.81 20.87
CA GLY A 11 -1.50 -14.53 20.95
C GLY A 11 -1.02 -15.23 19.68
N LYS A 12 -1.85 -15.30 18.61
CA LYS A 12 -1.51 -15.99 17.35
C LYS A 12 -1.27 -15.06 16.18
N THR A 13 -0.90 -13.80 16.41
CA THR A 13 -0.37 -12.96 15.33
C THR A 13 1.01 -13.52 14.97
N THR A 14 1.06 -14.33 13.91
CA THR A 14 2.32 -14.91 13.42
C THR A 14 3.32 -13.76 13.22
N PRO A 15 4.54 -13.83 13.80
CA PRO A 15 5.54 -12.79 13.63
C PRO A 15 5.67 -12.39 12.16
N GLY A 16 5.63 -11.08 11.90
CA GLY A 16 5.71 -10.53 10.55
C GLY A 16 4.44 -10.66 9.68
N LEU A 17 3.27 -10.99 10.24
CA LEU A 17 1.99 -11.07 9.49
C LEU A 17 1.74 -9.81 8.66
N TRP A 18 1.81 -8.63 9.29
CA TRP A 18 1.59 -7.35 8.61
C TRP A 18 2.62 -7.08 7.51
N GLY A 19 3.88 -7.51 7.69
CA GLY A 19 4.89 -7.41 6.63
C GLY A 19 4.56 -8.31 5.44
N ARG A 20 4.04 -9.54 5.67
CA ARG A 20 3.55 -10.40 4.60
C ARG A 20 2.31 -9.83 3.91
N ILE A 21 1.37 -9.27 4.65
CA ILE A 21 0.20 -8.58 4.09
C ILE A 21 0.65 -7.40 3.21
N ALA A 22 1.56 -6.55 3.69
CA ALA A 22 2.12 -5.44 2.93
C ALA A 22 2.85 -5.91 1.66
N CYS A 23 3.61 -7.01 1.76
CA CYS A 23 4.27 -7.65 0.63
C CYS A 23 3.26 -8.11 -0.42
N THR A 24 2.24 -8.87 -0.01
CA THR A 24 1.20 -9.39 -0.91
C THR A 24 0.42 -8.25 -1.56
N TRP A 25 0.04 -7.23 -0.80
CA TRP A 25 -0.63 -6.03 -1.31
C TRP A 25 0.20 -5.35 -2.41
N ALA A 26 1.50 -5.14 -2.15
CA ALA A 26 2.38 -4.46 -3.09
C ALA A 26 2.62 -5.28 -4.36
N VAL A 27 2.79 -6.60 -4.23
CA VAL A 27 2.94 -7.51 -5.38
C VAL A 27 1.66 -7.58 -6.21
N ALA A 28 0.49 -7.66 -5.57
CA ALA A 28 -0.79 -7.62 -6.28
C ALA A 28 -0.97 -6.31 -7.06
N PHE A 29 -0.60 -5.18 -6.44
CA PHE A 29 -0.67 -3.88 -7.11
C PHE A 29 0.34 -3.74 -8.25
N ALA A 30 1.53 -4.31 -8.12
CA ALA A 30 2.51 -4.41 -9.20
C ALA A 30 1.97 -5.24 -10.38
N GLY A 31 1.34 -6.38 -10.10
CA GLY A 31 0.75 -7.25 -11.12
C GLY A 31 -0.32 -6.53 -11.95
N LEU A 32 -1.17 -5.72 -11.31
CA LEU A 32 -2.15 -4.90 -11.99
C LEU A 32 -1.51 -3.85 -12.92
N HIS A 33 -0.44 -3.18 -12.46
CA HIS A 33 0.28 -2.21 -13.29
C HIS A 33 0.95 -2.85 -14.50
N PHE A 34 1.56 -4.02 -14.33
CA PHE A 34 2.15 -4.76 -15.46
C PHE A 34 1.08 -5.28 -16.42
N TYR A 35 -0.07 -5.75 -15.91
CA TYR A 35 -1.20 -6.09 -16.77
C TYR A 35 -1.62 -4.90 -17.64
N TRP A 36 -1.75 -3.70 -17.08
CA TRP A 36 -2.05 -2.49 -17.84
C TRP A 36 -0.92 -2.11 -18.81
N ALA A 37 0.33 -2.23 -18.39
CA ALA A 37 1.50 -1.92 -19.22
C ALA A 37 1.64 -2.84 -20.43
N LEU A 38 1.23 -4.10 -20.29
CA LEU A 38 1.18 -5.11 -21.36
C LEU A 38 -0.02 -4.93 -22.30
N GLY A 39 -0.88 -3.95 -22.04
CA GLY A 39 -2.00 -3.60 -22.90
C GLY A 39 -3.38 -3.89 -22.31
N GLY A 40 -3.46 -4.52 -21.13
CA GLY A 40 -4.71 -4.77 -20.43
C GLY A 40 -5.53 -3.51 -20.18
N ALA A 41 -6.84 -3.55 -20.40
CA ALA A 41 -7.73 -2.38 -20.29
C ALA A 41 -8.67 -2.44 -19.09
N TRP A 42 -8.82 -3.60 -18.46
CA TRP A 42 -9.78 -3.78 -17.37
C TRP A 42 -9.47 -2.86 -16.19
N GLY A 43 -10.43 -2.01 -15.80
CA GLY A 43 -10.30 -1.05 -14.71
C GLY A 43 -9.37 0.14 -15.00
N LEU A 44 -8.69 0.19 -16.15
CA LEU A 44 -7.72 1.25 -16.46
C LEU A 44 -8.43 2.58 -16.73
N SER A 45 -9.51 2.58 -17.51
CA SER A 45 -10.32 3.79 -17.77
C SER A 45 -10.92 4.39 -16.51
N VAL A 46 -11.24 3.53 -15.55
CA VAL A 46 -11.72 3.92 -14.22
C VAL A 46 -10.59 4.51 -13.37
N SER A 47 -9.37 3.99 -13.49
CA SER A 47 -8.22 4.41 -12.68
C SER A 47 -7.45 5.61 -13.24
N ALA A 48 -7.40 5.78 -14.56
CA ALA A 48 -6.51 6.73 -15.24
C ALA A 48 -7.24 7.71 -16.17
N GLY A 49 -8.57 7.59 -16.30
CA GLY A 49 -9.37 8.51 -17.09
C GLY A 49 -8.91 8.58 -18.55
N PRO A 50 -8.79 9.78 -19.15
CA PRO A 50 -8.37 9.95 -20.55
C PRO A 50 -7.03 9.29 -20.90
N LEU A 51 -6.09 9.20 -19.95
CA LEU A 51 -4.80 8.53 -20.15
C LEU A 51 -4.94 7.04 -20.45
N ALA A 52 -6.04 6.41 -20.05
CA ALA A 52 -6.32 5.01 -20.32
C ALA A 52 -6.58 4.74 -21.81
N GLU A 53 -7.17 5.72 -22.51
CA GLU A 53 -7.50 5.66 -23.93
C GLU A 53 -6.32 6.12 -24.78
N GLU A 54 -5.72 7.27 -24.44
CA GLU A 54 -4.62 7.86 -25.20
C GLU A 54 -3.30 7.07 -25.07
N ARG A 55 -3.09 6.42 -23.92
CA ARG A 55 -1.90 5.63 -23.56
C ARG A 55 -0.58 6.25 -24.06
N PRO A 56 -0.29 7.51 -23.74
CA PRO A 56 0.93 8.14 -24.20
C PRO A 56 2.15 7.38 -23.67
N GLY A 57 3.23 7.30 -24.46
CA GLY A 57 4.39 6.45 -24.14
C GLY A 57 5.00 6.73 -22.75
N TRP A 58 4.97 7.98 -22.29
CA TRP A 58 5.43 8.35 -20.94
C TRP A 58 4.54 7.76 -19.83
N PHE A 59 3.23 7.70 -20.04
CA PHE A 59 2.28 7.12 -19.08
C PHE A 59 2.51 5.61 -18.96
N VAL A 60 2.72 4.93 -20.10
CA VAL A 60 3.04 3.51 -20.10
C VAL A 60 4.40 3.24 -19.43
N ALA A 61 5.44 4.00 -19.79
CA ALA A 61 6.80 3.78 -19.28
C ALA A 61 6.95 4.16 -17.79
N VAL A 62 6.46 5.33 -17.39
CA VAL A 62 6.65 5.84 -16.01
C VAL A 62 5.46 5.45 -15.13
N GLY A 63 4.24 5.71 -15.60
CA GLY A 63 3.01 5.52 -14.84
C GLY A 63 2.63 4.04 -14.65
N LEU A 64 2.92 3.17 -15.61
CA LEU A 64 2.59 1.74 -15.51
C LEU A 64 3.83 0.91 -15.15
N TRP A 65 4.86 0.89 -16.00
CA TRP A 65 6.08 0.13 -15.72
C TRP A 65 6.83 0.66 -14.49
N GLY A 66 7.09 1.97 -14.44
CA GLY A 66 7.81 2.59 -13.32
C GLY A 66 7.12 2.38 -11.97
N VAL A 67 5.80 2.63 -11.90
CA VAL A 67 5.03 2.39 -10.67
C VAL A 67 4.97 0.90 -10.31
N GLY A 68 4.80 0.01 -11.28
CA GLY A 68 4.85 -1.44 -11.04
C GLY A 68 6.18 -1.88 -10.43
N MET A 69 7.31 -1.36 -10.92
CA MET A 69 8.63 -1.62 -10.34
C MET A 69 8.78 -1.04 -8.92
N LEU A 70 8.26 0.17 -8.67
CA LEU A 70 8.21 0.75 -7.34
C LEU A 70 7.38 -0.11 -6.37
N CYS A 71 6.28 -0.69 -6.83
CA CYS A 71 5.48 -1.62 -6.05
C CYS A 71 6.27 -2.91 -5.71
N LEU A 72 7.10 -3.44 -6.62
CA LEU A 72 7.99 -4.57 -6.28
C LEU A 72 9.01 -4.21 -5.21
N VAL A 73 9.58 -2.99 -5.26
CA VAL A 73 10.45 -2.47 -4.17
C VAL A 73 9.68 -2.42 -2.86
N GLY A 74 8.42 -1.96 -2.89
CA GLY A 74 7.50 -2.04 -1.75
C GLY A 74 7.27 -3.47 -1.27
N GLY A 75 7.14 -4.43 -2.17
CA GLY A 75 7.02 -5.85 -1.86
C GLY A 75 8.25 -6.38 -1.12
N VAL A 76 9.45 -6.05 -1.60
CA VAL A 76 10.72 -6.37 -0.92
C VAL A 76 10.76 -5.74 0.47
N LEU A 77 10.36 -4.48 0.61
CA LEU A 77 10.28 -3.80 1.90
C LEU A 77 9.30 -4.50 2.86
N GLY A 78 8.11 -4.89 2.40
CA GLY A 78 7.15 -5.65 3.19
C GLY A 78 7.73 -6.99 3.67
N ARG A 79 8.45 -7.69 2.78
CA ARG A 79 9.17 -8.93 3.13
C ARG A 79 10.28 -8.69 4.16
N LEU A 80 11.03 -7.59 4.05
CA LEU A 80 12.06 -7.21 5.04
C LEU A 80 11.42 -6.90 6.40
N LEU A 81 10.30 -6.19 6.42
CA LEU A 81 9.54 -5.90 7.64
C LEU A 81 8.93 -7.16 8.28
N ALA A 82 8.77 -8.25 7.52
CA ALA A 82 8.32 -9.55 8.03
C ALA A 82 9.45 -10.40 8.63
N ARG A 83 10.72 -10.05 8.40
CA ARG A 83 11.88 -10.84 8.86
C ARG A 83 12.29 -10.44 10.28
N PRO A 84 12.44 -11.40 11.20
CA PRO A 84 13.12 -11.15 12.47
C PRO A 84 14.63 -10.94 12.25
N GLY A 85 15.30 -10.18 13.12
CA GLY A 85 16.76 -10.12 13.16
C GLY A 85 17.45 -8.99 12.37
N LEU A 86 16.71 -8.07 11.75
CA LEU A 86 17.32 -6.86 11.15
C LEU A 86 17.55 -5.79 12.21
N GLY A 87 18.74 -5.82 12.83
CA GLY A 87 19.19 -4.85 13.82
C GLY A 87 19.91 -3.62 13.24
N GLY A 88 20.34 -2.72 14.14
CA GLY A 88 21.26 -1.61 13.82
C GLY A 88 20.71 -0.53 12.88
N LEU A 89 21.60 0.09 12.09
CA LEU A 89 21.26 1.14 11.12
C LEU A 89 20.31 0.63 10.02
N ALA A 90 20.54 -0.59 9.53
CA ALA A 90 19.70 -1.20 8.50
C ALA A 90 18.25 -1.41 9.00
N GLY A 91 18.08 -1.92 10.21
CA GLY A 91 16.76 -2.04 10.83
C GLY A 91 16.04 -0.70 10.97
N ARG A 92 16.75 0.35 11.40
CA ARG A 92 16.19 1.71 11.47
C ARG A 92 15.77 2.25 10.10
N ALA A 93 16.59 2.04 9.07
CA ALA A 93 16.28 2.45 7.71
C ALA A 93 15.03 1.73 7.16
N VAL A 94 14.95 0.40 7.31
CA VAL A 94 13.79 -0.39 6.89
C VAL A 94 12.51 0.08 7.59
N LYS A 95 12.58 0.33 8.90
CA LYS A 95 11.45 0.86 9.67
C LYS A 95 11.03 2.26 9.21
N ALA A 96 11.99 3.15 8.98
CA ALA A 96 11.72 4.51 8.49
C ALA A 96 11.09 4.50 7.09
N LEU A 97 11.58 3.64 6.19
CA LEU A 97 10.98 3.45 4.86
C LEU A 97 9.55 2.91 4.96
N GLY A 98 9.29 1.96 5.86
CA GLY A 98 7.92 1.48 6.12
C GLY A 98 6.97 2.59 6.55
N TRP A 99 7.42 3.49 7.44
CA TRP A 99 6.66 4.68 7.83
C TRP A 99 6.50 5.69 6.69
N CYS A 100 7.52 5.89 5.87
CA CYS A 100 7.42 6.76 4.69
C CYS A 100 6.37 6.25 3.71
N VAL A 101 6.38 4.96 3.39
CA VAL A 101 5.38 4.34 2.51
C VAL A 101 3.98 4.45 3.12
N CYS A 102 3.84 4.19 4.42
CA CYS A 102 2.58 4.40 5.15
C CYS A 102 2.07 5.83 4.98
N ALA A 103 2.92 6.83 5.27
CA ALA A 103 2.54 8.24 5.17
C ALA A 103 2.15 8.62 3.75
N VAL A 104 2.95 8.26 2.74
CA VAL A 104 2.67 8.59 1.33
C VAL A 104 1.34 7.99 0.87
N LEU A 105 1.09 6.70 1.17
CA LEU A 105 -0.15 6.03 0.75
C LEU A 105 -1.38 6.59 1.47
N LEU A 106 -1.28 6.86 2.77
CA LEU A 106 -2.39 7.45 3.54
C LEU A 106 -2.66 8.89 3.12
N MET A 107 -1.63 9.72 2.96
CA MET A 107 -1.79 11.09 2.48
C MET A 107 -2.44 11.10 1.10
N ARG A 108 -1.93 10.30 0.15
CA ARG A 108 -2.55 10.18 -1.18
C ARG A 108 -4.00 9.74 -1.09
N GLY A 109 -4.28 8.68 -0.33
CA GLY A 109 -5.63 8.15 -0.16
C GLY A 109 -6.58 9.21 0.39
N ILE A 110 -6.24 9.81 1.53
CA ILE A 110 -7.08 10.81 2.21
C ILE A 110 -7.25 12.06 1.34
N THR A 111 -6.18 12.58 0.74
CA THR A 111 -6.25 13.79 -0.10
C THR A 111 -7.17 13.56 -1.30
N VAL A 112 -7.02 12.46 -2.03
CA VAL A 112 -7.89 12.15 -3.17
C VAL A 112 -9.34 11.94 -2.71
N GLU A 113 -9.56 11.32 -1.55
CA GLU A 113 -10.90 11.09 -1.00
C GLU A 113 -11.58 12.43 -0.71
N VAL A 114 -10.89 13.32 -0.01
CA VAL A 114 -11.39 14.65 0.35
C VAL A 114 -11.64 15.49 -0.89
N LEU A 115 -10.71 15.52 -1.85
CA LEU A 115 -10.86 16.28 -3.09
C LEU A 115 -12.10 15.82 -3.87
N LEU A 116 -12.26 14.50 -4.01
CA LEU A 116 -13.41 13.92 -4.71
C LEU A 116 -14.70 14.12 -3.93
N LEU A 117 -14.75 13.99 -2.61
CA LEU A 117 -15.98 14.18 -1.83
C LEU A 117 -16.42 15.66 -1.81
N THR A 118 -15.46 16.58 -1.68
CA THR A 118 -15.75 18.03 -1.58
C THR A 118 -15.96 18.70 -2.93
N GLY A 119 -15.60 18.04 -4.05
CA GLY A 119 -15.66 18.64 -5.39
C GLY A 119 -14.70 19.82 -5.57
N THR A 120 -13.67 19.92 -4.73
CA THR A 120 -12.65 20.98 -4.79
C THR A 120 -11.53 20.67 -5.78
N ALA A 121 -11.55 19.48 -6.37
CA ALA A 121 -10.88 19.21 -7.63
C ALA A 121 -11.42 20.20 -8.67
N GLY A 122 -10.60 21.15 -9.13
CA GLY A 122 -11.05 22.24 -9.99
C GLY A 122 -11.78 21.80 -11.27
N PRO A 123 -12.42 22.74 -11.98
CA PRO A 123 -13.32 22.45 -13.11
C PRO A 123 -12.70 21.64 -14.27
N GLU A 124 -11.37 21.50 -14.33
CA GLU A 124 -10.66 20.69 -15.33
C GLU A 124 -10.62 19.19 -15.00
N MET A 125 -10.94 18.79 -13.77
CA MET A 125 -11.09 17.38 -13.39
C MET A 125 -12.55 16.94 -13.61
N ASP A 126 -12.99 16.92 -14.86
CA ASP A 126 -14.30 16.39 -15.25
C ASP A 126 -14.28 14.85 -15.16
N VAL A 127 -14.34 14.36 -13.92
CA VAL A 127 -14.36 12.92 -13.60
C VAL A 127 -15.79 12.44 -13.72
N SER A 128 -16.03 11.42 -14.54
CA SER A 128 -17.38 10.89 -14.69
C SER A 128 -17.92 10.37 -13.35
N PRO A 129 -19.25 10.44 -13.10
CA PRO A 129 -19.84 9.95 -11.86
C PRO A 129 -19.45 8.49 -11.53
N GLU A 130 -19.33 7.66 -12.56
CA GLU A 130 -18.89 6.27 -12.44
C GLU A 130 -17.42 6.16 -12.02
N GLN A 131 -16.53 6.93 -12.65
CA GLN A 131 -15.11 6.98 -12.27
C GLN A 131 -14.92 7.44 -10.84
N ARG A 132 -15.68 8.46 -10.41
CA ARG A 132 -15.69 8.96 -9.04
C ARG A 132 -16.15 7.89 -8.06
N LEU A 133 -17.25 7.19 -8.35
CA LEU A 133 -17.77 6.13 -7.50
C LEU A 133 -16.74 5.01 -7.28
N TRP A 134 -16.17 4.48 -8.37
CA TRP A 134 -15.17 3.40 -8.27
C TRP A 134 -13.88 3.84 -7.61
N THR A 135 -13.48 5.10 -7.84
CA THR A 135 -12.31 5.65 -7.14
C THR A 135 -12.54 5.67 -5.64
N LEU A 136 -13.66 6.24 -5.17
CA LEU A 136 -13.98 6.34 -3.75
C LEU A 136 -14.20 4.97 -3.08
N THR A 137 -14.82 4.03 -3.78
CA THR A 137 -15.24 2.74 -3.18
C THR A 137 -14.20 1.64 -3.27
N LEU A 138 -13.34 1.65 -4.28
CA LEU A 138 -12.38 0.57 -4.53
C LEU A 138 -10.94 1.08 -4.57
N TRP A 139 -10.63 1.99 -5.49
CA TRP A 139 -9.23 2.37 -5.74
C TRP A 139 -8.61 3.09 -4.56
N ASN A 140 -9.31 4.05 -3.98
CA ASN A 140 -8.78 4.87 -2.89
C ASN A 140 -8.68 4.10 -1.57
N PRO A 141 -9.68 3.28 -1.18
CA PRO A 141 -9.56 2.37 -0.04
C PRO A 141 -8.39 1.40 -0.17
N TRP A 142 -8.04 0.96 -1.39
CA TRP A 142 -6.86 0.12 -1.62
C TRP A 142 -5.56 0.79 -1.16
N PHE A 143 -5.38 2.10 -1.42
CA PHE A 143 -4.22 2.86 -0.91
C PHE A 143 -4.22 2.94 0.61
N LEU A 144 -5.39 3.12 1.24
CA LEU A 144 -5.51 3.16 2.70
C LEU A 144 -5.12 1.81 3.32
N VAL A 145 -5.61 0.70 2.76
CA VAL A 145 -5.25 -0.66 3.18
C VAL A 145 -3.74 -0.89 3.08
N GLY A 146 -3.12 -0.50 1.96
CA GLY A 146 -1.67 -0.58 1.79
C GLY A 146 -0.91 0.24 2.84
N GLY A 147 -1.29 1.50 3.02
CA GLY A 147 -0.69 2.39 4.00
C GLY A 147 -0.75 1.84 5.42
N LEU A 148 -1.92 1.37 5.85
CA LEU A 148 -2.11 0.74 7.15
C LEU A 148 -1.28 -0.53 7.30
N ALA A 149 -1.23 -1.39 6.28
CA ALA A 149 -0.42 -2.61 6.31
C ALA A 149 1.07 -2.30 6.52
N PHE A 150 1.63 -1.34 5.79
CA PHE A 150 3.02 -0.91 5.97
C PHE A 150 3.26 -0.25 7.33
N GLY A 151 2.33 0.58 7.82
CA GLY A 151 2.41 1.20 9.15
C GLY A 151 2.38 0.20 10.28
N LEU A 152 1.48 -0.79 10.22
CA LEU A 152 1.40 -1.87 11.21
C LEU A 152 2.62 -2.79 11.15
N ALA A 153 3.15 -3.07 9.96
CA ALA A 153 4.40 -3.79 9.77
C ALA A 153 5.59 -3.04 10.41
N ALA A 154 5.73 -1.74 10.12
CA ALA A 154 6.78 -0.90 10.70
C ALA A 154 6.65 -0.73 12.23
N ARG A 155 5.42 -0.70 12.75
CA ARG A 155 5.15 -0.65 14.19
C ARG A 155 5.55 -1.95 14.89
N GLY A 156 5.27 -3.11 14.28
CA GLY A 156 5.63 -4.42 14.81
C GLY A 156 7.12 -4.76 14.68
N PHE A 157 7.81 -4.13 13.72
CA PHE A 157 9.23 -4.36 13.45
C PHE A 157 10.13 -3.97 14.64
N GLY A 158 10.99 -4.92 15.05
CA GLY A 158 11.90 -4.79 16.20
C GLY A 158 11.27 -5.08 17.57
N ARG A 159 9.94 -5.25 17.69
CA ARG A 159 9.30 -5.60 18.99
C ARG A 159 9.45 -7.08 19.37
N ALA A 160 9.89 -7.93 18.43
CA ALA A 160 10.12 -9.36 18.65
C ALA A 160 11.51 -9.67 19.25
N GLU A 161 12.37 -8.67 19.44
CA GLU A 161 13.75 -8.82 19.94
C GLU A 161 13.90 -8.53 21.45
N SER A 162 12.82 -8.49 22.23
CA SER A 162 12.92 -8.37 23.69
C SER A 162 12.35 -9.58 24.44
N PRO A 163 13.17 -10.63 24.64
CA PRO A 163 13.04 -11.53 25.79
C PRO A 163 14.19 -11.30 26.80
N SER A 164 13.81 -10.98 28.04
CA SER A 164 14.58 -11.05 29.30
C SER A 164 16.03 -10.55 29.31
N GLY A 165 16.21 -9.28 29.70
CA GLY A 165 17.45 -8.76 30.26
C GLY A 165 17.17 -8.10 31.61
N ALA A 166 16.85 -8.91 32.61
CA ALA A 166 16.83 -8.52 34.02
C ALA A 166 17.09 -9.78 34.84
N ALA A 167 18.37 -10.06 35.04
CA ALA A 167 18.86 -10.90 36.15
C ALA A 167 19.15 -9.97 37.32
#